data_AF-A0A2W5L3F7-F1
#
_entry.id   AF-A0A2W5L3F7-F1
#
_cell.length_a   1.000
_cell.length_b   1.000
_cell.length_c   1.000
_cell.angle_alpha   90.00
_cell.angle_beta   90.00
_cell.angle_gamma   90.00
#
_symmetry.space_group_name_H-M   'P 1'
#
loop_
_entity.id
_entity.type
_entity.pdbx_description
1 polymer ?
#
loop_
_entity_poly.entity_id
_entity_poly.type
_entity_poly.pdbx_seq_one_letter_code
_entity_poly.pdbx_strand_id
1 'polypeptide(L)'
;MKRGLAPSIAAAGLALLGGCSDGRDDPAGAGRGGWAIPPGTYGNVVQDGGGGAKTGVELRLAQGDESETITIVLCDAGCGAAQTRPIRRGLNGVSFTLPTPDGTADVSIQPDGPDAVSFNLHGGAGLRTERLPRIASEGEPVAPSGA
;
A
#
# COMPACT_ATOMS: atom_id res chain seq x y z
N MET A 1 34.06 32.83 57.46
CA MET A 1 35.23 32.49 56.63
C MET A 1 35.61 31.03 56.87
N LYS A 2 35.91 30.27 55.80
CA LYS A 2 36.48 28.87 55.75
C LYS A 2 35.49 27.74 56.14
N ARG A 3 34.89 26.97 55.21
CA ARG A 3 35.35 25.92 54.25
C ARG A 3 35.55 24.52 54.88
N GLY A 4 34.84 23.53 54.29
CA GLY A 4 35.21 22.10 54.25
C GLY A 4 34.42 21.20 55.21
N LEU A 5 33.96 19.98 54.89
CA LEU A 5 34.04 19.09 53.73
C LEU A 5 32.75 18.25 53.72
N ALA A 6 32.13 18.06 52.55
CA ALA A 6 31.09 17.03 52.36
C ALA A 6 31.75 15.72 51.88
N PRO A 7 31.49 14.56 52.49
CA PRO A 7 31.89 13.28 51.94
C PRO A 7 30.95 12.83 50.82
N SER A 8 31.58 12.49 49.70
CA SER A 8 31.04 11.97 48.46
C SER A 8 30.09 10.78 48.67
N ILE A 9 28.86 10.91 48.18
CA ILE A 9 28.02 9.75 47.86
C ILE A 9 28.41 9.29 46.46
N ALA A 10 29.00 8.10 46.41
CA ALA A 10 29.33 7.40 45.18
C ALA A 10 28.06 7.17 44.35
N ALA A 11 28.00 7.80 43.17
CA ALA A 11 27.04 7.46 42.15
C ALA A 11 27.43 6.10 41.57
N ALA A 12 26.77 5.04 42.03
CA ALA A 12 26.80 3.75 41.37
C ALA A 12 26.14 3.91 39.99
N GLY A 13 26.98 3.81 38.96
CA GLY A 13 26.55 3.87 37.57
C GLY A 13 25.59 2.73 37.26
N LEU A 14 24.34 3.09 36.97
CA LEU A 14 23.38 2.19 36.35
C LEU A 14 23.58 2.24 34.83
N ALA A 15 24.62 1.55 34.35
CA ALA A 15 24.77 1.21 32.95
C ALA A 15 23.85 0.02 32.64
N LEU A 16 22.57 0.29 32.40
CA LEU A 16 21.65 -0.68 31.84
C LEU A 16 21.32 -0.28 30.40
N LEU A 17 22.10 -0.91 29.51
CA LEU A 17 21.64 -1.47 28.25
C LEU A 17 20.89 -0.49 27.34
N GLY A 18 21.70 0.22 26.54
CA GLY A 18 21.34 0.50 25.16
C GLY A 18 21.13 -0.83 24.43
N GLY A 19 19.92 -1.37 24.54
CA GLY A 19 19.31 -2.19 23.50
C GLY A 19 18.51 -1.23 22.66
N CYS A 20 19.13 -0.67 21.62
CA CYS A 20 18.39 -0.16 20.49
C CYS A 20 17.51 -1.31 20.06
N SER A 21 16.19 -1.22 20.31
CA SER A 21 15.23 -2.09 19.66
C SER A 21 15.66 -2.19 18.21
N ASP A 22 15.93 -3.39 17.72
CA ASP A 22 16.04 -3.65 16.30
C ASP A 22 14.76 -3.11 15.70
N GLY A 23 14.86 -1.86 15.23
CA GLY A 23 13.86 -1.20 14.43
C GLY A 23 13.80 -2.04 13.19
N ARG A 24 12.94 -3.08 13.21
CA ARG A 24 12.23 -3.46 12.02
C ARG A 24 11.74 -2.15 11.47
N ASP A 25 12.29 -1.80 10.32
CA ASP A 25 11.90 -0.63 9.55
C ASP A 25 10.39 -0.55 9.66
N ASP A 26 9.91 0.40 10.46
CA ASP A 26 8.53 0.78 10.43
C ASP A 26 8.42 1.47 9.07
N PRO A 27 7.74 0.87 8.08
CA PRO A 27 7.60 1.49 6.78
C PRO A 27 6.86 2.84 6.88
N ALA A 28 6.26 3.17 8.03
CA ALA A 28 5.71 4.50 8.31
C ALA A 28 6.75 5.54 8.79
N GLY A 29 7.96 5.14 9.20
CA GLY A 29 8.96 6.01 9.84
C GLY A 29 10.14 6.45 8.96
N ALA A 30 10.36 5.82 7.81
CA ALA A 30 11.48 6.13 6.92
C ALA A 30 11.03 6.91 5.68
N GLY A 31 11.03 8.24 5.76
CA GLY A 31 11.17 9.06 4.56
C GLY A 31 10.62 10.47 4.69
N ARG A 32 11.50 11.45 4.49
CA ARG A 32 11.13 12.81 4.03
C ARG A 32 10.55 12.80 2.59
N GLY A 33 9.80 11.77 2.22
CA GLY A 33 9.32 11.49 0.87
C GLY A 33 7.95 10.82 0.78
N GLY A 34 7.28 10.51 1.91
CA GLY A 34 5.94 9.91 1.90
C GLY A 34 5.87 8.54 1.25
N TRP A 35 4.73 7.87 1.39
CA TRP A 35 4.36 6.76 0.52
C TRP A 35 4.01 7.33 -0.87
N ALA A 36 4.26 6.57 -1.94
CA ALA A 36 3.90 6.97 -3.29
C ALA A 36 3.35 5.79 -4.07
N ILE A 37 2.29 6.01 -4.84
CA ILE A 37 1.75 5.02 -5.77
C ILE A 37 1.92 5.62 -7.16
N PRO A 38 2.79 5.08 -8.03
CA PRO A 38 2.98 5.64 -9.36
C PRO A 38 1.69 5.66 -10.18
N PRO A 39 1.52 6.60 -11.12
CA PRO A 39 0.46 6.51 -12.12
C PRO A 39 0.53 5.18 -12.87
N GLY A 40 -0.62 4.57 -13.14
CA GLY A 40 -0.65 3.33 -13.90
C GLY A 40 -1.91 2.52 -13.74
N THR A 41 -1.89 1.38 -14.42
CA THR A 41 -2.88 0.32 -14.30
C THR A 41 -2.28 -0.80 -13.47
N TYR A 42 -3.04 -1.35 -12.53
CA TYR A 42 -2.65 -2.43 -11.62
C TYR A 42 -3.70 -3.52 -11.68
N GLY A 43 -3.32 -4.78 -11.75
CA GLY A 43 -4.32 -5.84 -11.80
C GLY A 43 -3.78 -7.24 -11.96
N ASN A 44 -4.67 -8.20 -11.79
CA ASN A 44 -4.40 -9.64 -11.84
C ASN A 44 -5.45 -10.38 -12.69
N VAL A 45 -6.07 -9.71 -13.66
CA VAL A 45 -7.09 -10.34 -14.51
C VAL A 45 -6.48 -11.49 -15.29
N VAL A 46 -6.96 -12.70 -15.03
CA VAL A 46 -6.59 -13.93 -15.73
C VAL A 46 -7.73 -14.40 -16.61
N GLN A 47 -7.41 -14.96 -17.78
CA GLN A 47 -8.38 -15.64 -18.63
C GLN A 47 -8.27 -17.15 -18.43
N ASP A 48 -9.39 -17.81 -18.16
CA ASP A 48 -9.44 -19.26 -18.02
C ASP A 48 -9.25 -19.91 -19.40
N GLY A 49 -8.33 -20.87 -19.48
CA GLY A 49 -7.69 -21.37 -20.70
C GLY A 49 -8.55 -22.05 -21.77
N GLY A 50 -9.89 -21.98 -21.70
CA GLY A 50 -10.77 -22.60 -22.70
C GLY A 50 -12.14 -21.96 -22.92
N GLY A 51 -12.57 -21.01 -22.07
CA GLY A 51 -13.95 -20.54 -22.06
C GLY A 51 -14.15 -19.03 -22.23
N GLY A 52 -13.07 -18.25 -22.36
CA GLY A 52 -13.15 -16.78 -22.39
C GLY A 52 -13.57 -16.15 -21.05
N ALA A 53 -13.84 -16.96 -20.03
CA ALA A 53 -14.09 -16.50 -18.68
C ALA A 53 -12.85 -15.76 -18.15
N LYS A 54 -13.11 -14.64 -17.47
CA LYS A 54 -12.07 -13.79 -16.87
C LYS A 54 -12.36 -13.60 -15.40
N THR A 55 -11.31 -13.68 -14.59
CA THR A 55 -11.39 -13.51 -13.14
C THR A 55 -10.28 -12.58 -12.68
N GLY A 56 -10.59 -11.69 -11.75
CA GLY A 56 -9.61 -10.79 -11.13
C GLY A 56 -10.07 -9.34 -11.10
N VAL A 57 -9.14 -8.43 -10.85
CA VAL A 57 -9.40 -6.99 -10.76
C VAL A 57 -8.38 -6.22 -11.59
N GLU A 58 -8.84 -5.13 -12.19
CA GLU A 58 -8.00 -4.10 -12.79
C GLU A 58 -8.36 -2.75 -12.18
N LEU A 59 -7.34 -1.98 -11.83
CA LEU A 59 -7.42 -0.65 -11.24
C LEU A 59 -6.59 0.31 -12.08
N ARG A 60 -7.07 1.54 -12.25
CA ARG A 60 -6.30 2.60 -12.89
C ARG A 60 -6.27 3.86 -12.03
N LEU A 61 -5.06 4.30 -11.73
CA LEU A 61 -4.75 5.56 -11.05
C LEU A 61 -4.03 6.47 -12.04
N ALA A 62 -4.75 7.41 -12.65
CA ALA A 62 -4.22 8.24 -13.73
C ALA A 62 -3.07 9.16 -13.30
N GLN A 63 -3.06 9.58 -12.03
CA GLN A 63 -2.02 10.43 -11.44
C GLN A 63 -1.40 9.76 -10.20
N GLY A 64 -1.53 8.43 -10.09
CA GLY A 64 -0.98 7.71 -8.96
C GLY A 64 -1.69 8.03 -7.65
N ASP A 65 -0.94 8.23 -6.58
CA ASP A 65 -1.43 8.68 -5.26
C ASP A 65 -2.10 10.06 -5.29
N GLU A 66 -1.76 10.89 -6.26
CA GLU A 66 -2.38 12.21 -6.44
C GLU A 66 -3.73 12.17 -7.17
N SER A 67 -4.14 11.01 -7.70
CA SER A 67 -5.43 10.87 -8.40
C SER A 67 -6.60 11.33 -7.54
N GLU A 68 -7.59 12.00 -8.12
CA GLU A 68 -8.86 12.30 -7.43
C GLU A 68 -9.86 11.15 -7.51
N THR A 69 -9.66 10.28 -8.51
CA THR A 69 -10.53 9.13 -8.79
C THR A 69 -9.71 7.90 -9.16
N ILE A 70 -10.34 6.74 -9.01
CA ILE A 70 -9.82 5.45 -9.46
C ILE A 70 -10.86 4.83 -10.41
N THR A 71 -10.39 4.26 -11.51
CA THR A 71 -11.23 3.41 -12.36
C THR A 71 -10.99 1.95 -11.96
N ILE A 72 -12.04 1.18 -11.74
CA ILE A 72 -11.98 -0.24 -11.38
C ILE A 72 -12.83 -1.08 -12.34
N VAL A 73 -12.27 -2.21 -12.76
CA VAL A 73 -12.97 -3.28 -13.47
C VAL A 73 -12.86 -4.54 -12.62
N LEU A 74 -14.02 -5.15 -12.32
CA LEU A 74 -14.08 -6.44 -11.65
C LEU A 74 -14.44 -7.51 -12.68
N CYS A 75 -13.72 -8.62 -12.66
CA CYS A 75 -14.02 -9.77 -13.49
C CYS A 75 -14.35 -10.98 -12.61
N ASP A 76 -15.53 -11.56 -12.83
CA ASP A 76 -16.01 -12.79 -12.20
C ASP A 76 -16.75 -13.62 -13.26
N ALA A 77 -16.05 -14.59 -13.84
CA ALA A 77 -16.42 -15.31 -15.07
C ALA A 77 -16.66 -14.42 -16.32
N GLY A 78 -16.46 -13.11 -16.19
CA GLY A 78 -16.61 -12.08 -17.21
C GLY A 78 -16.35 -10.71 -16.59
N CYS A 79 -15.90 -9.73 -17.38
CA CYS A 79 -15.59 -8.40 -16.86
C CYS A 79 -16.81 -7.49 -16.89
N GLY A 80 -17.12 -6.89 -15.74
CA GLY A 80 -18.16 -5.88 -15.62
C GLY A 80 -17.79 -4.55 -16.28
N ALA A 81 -18.71 -3.59 -16.22
CA ALA A 81 -18.43 -2.23 -16.66
C ALA A 81 -17.37 -1.57 -15.76
N ALA A 82 -16.52 -0.74 -16.36
CA ALA A 82 -15.60 0.11 -15.61
C ALA A 82 -16.38 1.07 -14.71
N GLN A 83 -15.97 1.16 -13.45
CA GLN A 83 -16.56 2.05 -12.46
C GLN A 83 -15.53 3.09 -12.05
N THR A 84 -15.92 4.35 -12.02
CA THR A 84 -15.07 5.42 -11.48
C THR A 84 -15.53 5.77 -10.07
N ARG A 85 -14.60 5.78 -9.12
CA ARG A 85 -14.87 6.09 -7.71
C ARG A 85 -14.00 7.26 -7.25
N PRO A 86 -14.53 8.21 -6.48
CA PRO A 86 -13.70 9.20 -5.81
C PRO A 86 -12.82 8.49 -4.78
N ILE A 87 -11.57 8.94 -4.66
CA ILE A 87 -10.63 8.39 -3.67
C ILE A 87 -10.38 9.37 -2.53
N ARG A 88 -10.05 8.82 -1.37
CA ARG A 88 -9.60 9.55 -0.19
C ARG A 88 -8.16 9.16 0.09
N ARG A 89 -7.27 10.14 0.12
CA ARG A 89 -5.88 9.93 0.58
C ARG A 89 -5.86 9.67 2.09
N GLY A 90 -5.17 8.62 2.48
CA GLY A 90 -4.91 8.24 3.86
C GLY A 90 -3.42 8.41 4.22
N LEU A 91 -3.05 7.93 5.40
CA LEU A 91 -1.68 8.07 5.90
C LEU A 91 -0.65 7.23 5.13
N ASN A 92 -1.07 6.11 4.52
CA ASN A 92 -0.19 5.14 3.86
C ASN A 92 -0.78 4.61 2.53
N GLY A 93 -1.65 5.37 1.86
CA GLY A 93 -2.34 4.90 0.66
C GLY A 93 -3.59 5.68 0.31
N VAL A 94 -4.37 5.15 -0.62
CA VAL A 94 -5.68 5.69 -1.02
C VAL A 94 -6.81 4.74 -0.66
N SER A 95 -8.01 5.26 -0.44
CA SER A 95 -9.19 4.44 -0.10
C SER A 95 -10.43 4.92 -0.83
N PHE A 96 -11.37 4.01 -1.07
CA PHE A 96 -12.66 4.30 -1.69
C PHE A 96 -13.69 3.25 -1.29
N THR A 97 -14.96 3.47 -1.64
CA THR A 97 -16.03 2.50 -1.42
C THR A 97 -16.43 1.84 -2.73
N LEU A 98 -16.75 0.55 -2.65
CA LEU A 98 -17.12 -0.28 -3.79
C LEU A 98 -18.46 -0.97 -3.50
N PRO A 99 -19.50 -0.76 -4.33
CA PRO A 99 -20.71 -1.57 -4.26
C PRO A 99 -20.39 -3.01 -4.69
N THR A 100 -20.81 -3.94 -3.85
CA THR A 100 -20.70 -5.39 -4.06
C THR A 100 -22.09 -6.02 -3.93
N PRO A 101 -22.31 -7.27 -4.39
CA PRO A 101 -23.58 -7.96 -4.18
C PRO A 101 -23.99 -8.05 -2.70
N ASP A 102 -23.01 -8.14 -1.78
CA ASP A 102 -23.22 -8.26 -0.34
C ASP A 102 -23.38 -6.91 0.38
N GLY A 103 -23.36 -5.80 -0.35
CA GLY A 103 -23.42 -4.44 0.20
C GLY A 103 -22.21 -3.59 -0.20
N THR A 104 -21.91 -2.57 0.59
CA THR A 104 -20.75 -1.71 0.32
C THR A 104 -19.50 -2.28 0.98
N ALA A 105 -18.42 -2.42 0.23
CA ALA A 105 -17.09 -2.74 0.75
C ALA A 105 -16.22 -1.48 0.80
N ASP A 106 -15.40 -1.37 1.85
CA ASP A 106 -14.32 -0.39 1.92
C ASP A 106 -13.07 -0.99 1.28
N VAL A 107 -12.46 -0.23 0.38
CA VAL A 107 -11.23 -0.64 -0.32
C VAL A 107 -10.11 0.31 0.07
N SER A 108 -8.93 -0.24 0.34
CA SER A 108 -7.69 0.54 0.46
C SER A 108 -6.59 -0.02 -0.41
N ILE A 109 -5.85 0.88 -1.06
CA ILE A 109 -4.72 0.61 -1.93
C ILE A 109 -3.49 1.22 -1.29
N GLN A 110 -2.45 0.42 -1.11
CA GLN A 110 -1.19 0.85 -0.52
C GLN A 110 -0.04 0.44 -1.44
N PRO A 111 1.08 1.18 -1.48
CA PRO A 111 2.26 0.73 -2.21
C PRO A 111 2.71 -0.65 -1.70
N ASP A 112 3.06 -1.55 -2.61
CA ASP A 112 3.62 -2.87 -2.31
C ASP A 112 4.85 -3.13 -3.19
N GLY A 113 5.85 -2.27 -3.01
CA GLY A 113 7.03 -2.18 -3.87
C GLY A 113 6.88 -1.17 -5.01
N PRO A 114 7.88 -1.10 -5.91
CA PRO A 114 7.94 -0.09 -6.97
C PRO A 114 6.97 -0.34 -8.13
N ASP A 115 6.47 -1.56 -8.27
CA ASP A 115 5.73 -2.06 -9.42
C ASP A 115 4.44 -2.79 -9.04
N ALA A 116 3.97 -2.65 -7.80
CA ALA A 116 2.74 -3.27 -7.35
C ALA A 116 2.08 -2.47 -6.23
N VAL A 117 0.80 -2.78 -6.02
CA VAL A 117 0.01 -2.26 -4.90
C VAL A 117 -0.66 -3.39 -4.14
N SER A 118 -0.83 -3.21 -2.83
CA SER A 118 -1.70 -4.06 -2.01
C SER A 118 -3.13 -3.56 -2.11
N PHE A 119 -4.02 -4.38 -2.66
CA PHE A 119 -5.46 -4.19 -2.71
C PHE A 119 -6.11 -4.86 -1.50
N ASN A 120 -6.69 -4.07 -0.60
CA ASN A 120 -7.36 -4.55 0.59
C ASN A 120 -8.86 -4.25 0.46
N LEU A 121 -9.69 -5.28 0.43
CA LEU A 121 -11.15 -5.18 0.39
C LEU A 121 -11.72 -5.66 1.73
N HIS A 122 -12.44 -4.78 2.41
CA HIS A 122 -13.12 -5.06 3.67
C HIS A 122 -14.63 -4.94 3.47
N GLY A 123 -15.35 -6.07 3.58
CA GLY A 123 -16.80 -6.12 3.43
C GLY A 123 -17.44 -7.15 4.35
N GLY A 124 -18.70 -7.50 4.11
CA GLY A 124 -19.46 -8.44 4.93
C GLY A 124 -18.83 -9.84 5.08
N ALA A 125 -17.96 -10.22 4.15
CA ALA A 125 -17.19 -11.47 4.18
C ALA A 125 -15.84 -11.38 4.92
N GLY A 126 -15.50 -10.22 5.50
CA GLY A 126 -14.22 -9.96 6.16
C GLY A 126 -13.21 -9.19 5.30
N LEU A 127 -11.94 -9.27 5.68
CA LEU A 127 -10.82 -8.62 4.99
C LEU A 127 -10.19 -9.59 3.98
N ARG A 128 -10.05 -9.13 2.74
CA ARG A 128 -9.28 -9.78 1.68
C ARG A 128 -8.14 -8.86 1.25
N THR A 129 -6.94 -9.42 1.14
CA THR A 129 -5.75 -8.69 0.68
C THR A 129 -5.18 -9.41 -0.53
N GLU A 130 -4.95 -8.67 -1.60
CA GLU A 130 -4.35 -9.17 -2.83
C GLU A 130 -3.26 -8.21 -3.30
N ARG A 131 -2.14 -8.75 -3.76
CA ARG A 131 -1.11 -7.96 -4.43
C ARG A 131 -1.46 -7.82 -5.90
N LEU A 132 -1.51 -6.58 -6.40
CA LEU A 132 -1.81 -6.27 -7.79
C LEU A 132 -0.56 -5.69 -8.47
N PRO A 133 0.07 -6.42 -9.40
CA PRO A 133 1.20 -5.90 -10.16
C PRO A 133 0.74 -4.79 -11.12
N ARG A 134 1.65 -3.87 -11.41
CA ARG A 134 1.47 -2.85 -12.44
C ARG A 134 1.48 -3.54 -13.80
N ILE A 135 0.41 -3.33 -14.56
CA ILE A 135 0.28 -3.83 -15.92
C ILE A 135 1.03 -2.86 -16.82
N ALA A 136 2.08 -3.35 -17.48
CA ALA A 136 2.80 -2.56 -18.48
C ALA A 136 1.82 -2.13 -19.56
N SER A 137 1.64 -0.82 -19.72
CA SER A 137 0.94 -0.29 -20.89
C SER A 137 1.84 -0.55 -22.10
N GLU A 138 1.30 -1.14 -23.16
CA GLU A 138 2.00 -1.31 -24.43
C GLU A 138 2.52 0.08 -24.89
N GLY A 139 3.82 0.32 -24.70
CA GLY A 139 4.47 1.61 -25.01
C GLY A 139 5.30 2.25 -23.90
N GLU A 140 5.27 1.79 -22.65
CA GLU A 140 6.18 2.29 -21.61
C GLU A 140 7.54 1.57 -21.73
N PRO A 141 8.65 2.27 -22.06
CA PRO A 141 9.95 1.64 -22.19
C PRO A 141 10.38 1.09 -20.82
N VAL A 142 10.47 -0.22 -20.71
CA VAL A 142 11.12 -0.89 -19.58
C VAL A 142 12.58 -0.47 -19.60
N ALA A 143 13.01 0.37 -18.65
CA ALA A 143 14.42 0.69 -18.49
C ALA A 143 15.19 -0.63 -18.30
N PRO A 144 16.29 -0.87 -19.04
CA PRO A 144 17.06 -2.09 -18.87
C PRO A 144 17.55 -2.14 -17.42
N SER A 145 17.21 -3.23 -16.72
CA SER A 145 17.85 -3.57 -15.46
C SER A 145 19.36 -3.63 -15.72
N GLY A 146 20.10 -2.81 -14.98
CA GLY A 146 21.54 -2.62 -15.14
C GLY A 146 22.31 -3.94 -15.10
N ALA A 147 23.37 -3.94 -15.90
CA ALA A 147 24.33 -5.02 -16.18
C ALA A 147 25.04 -5.60 -14.95
#